data_AF-A0A7V9HN17-F1
#
_entry.id   AF-A0A7V9HN17-F1
#
_cell.length_a   1.000
_cell.length_b   1.000
_cell.length_c   1.000
_cell.angle_alpha   90.00
_cell.angle_beta   90.00
_cell.angle_gamma   90.00
#
_symmetry.space_group_name_H-M   'P 1'
#
loop_
_entity.id
_entity.type
_entity.pdbx_description
1 polymer ?
#
loop_
_entity_poly.entity_id
_entity_poly.type
_entity_poly.pdbx_seq_one_letter_code
_entity_poly.pdbx_strand_id
1 'polypeptide(L)'
;ADGFTLISGDWPATAFEADAVVRYRGAPSPASITLPPAGAGATVAFTGDGPIASPGQAIVLYRGDEVLGGGTIRGVTTVAESAP
;
A
#
# COMPACT_ATOMS: atom_id res chain seq x y z
N ALA A 1 3.00 2.47 -5.91
CA ALA A 1 2.21 1.54 -6.75
C ALA A 1 1.57 2.31 -7.91
N ASP A 2 1.32 1.64 -9.04
CA ASP A 2 0.72 2.20 -10.27
C ASP A 2 -0.60 1.49 -10.59
N GLY A 3 -1.45 2.13 -11.41
CA GLY A 3 -2.79 1.64 -11.72
C GLY A 3 -3.66 1.50 -10.47
N PHE A 4 -3.40 2.29 -9.45
CA PHE A 4 -4.05 2.14 -8.16
C PHE A 4 -5.53 2.56 -8.28
N THR A 5 -6.43 1.64 -7.97
CA THR A 5 -7.88 1.87 -8.07
C THR A 5 -8.52 1.66 -6.71
N LEU A 6 -9.30 2.64 -6.27
CA LEU A 6 -10.12 2.55 -5.06
C LEU A 6 -11.53 2.14 -5.42
N ILE A 7 -12.09 1.20 -4.67
CA ILE A 7 -13.46 0.71 -4.86
C ILE A 7 -14.46 1.76 -4.40
N SER A 8 -14.17 2.44 -3.28
CA SER A 8 -15.02 3.52 -2.76
C SER A 8 -15.04 4.77 -3.65
N GLY A 9 -14.09 4.90 -4.60
CA GLY A 9 -13.94 6.09 -5.47
C GLY A 9 -13.47 7.36 -4.76
N ASP A 10 -13.47 7.38 -3.43
CA ASP A 10 -12.99 8.49 -2.62
C ASP A 10 -11.47 8.41 -2.49
N TRP A 11 -10.77 9.38 -3.07
CA TRP A 11 -9.32 9.55 -2.93
C TRP A 11 -9.06 10.51 -1.78
N PRO A 12 -8.79 10.02 -0.55
CA PRO A 12 -8.51 10.90 0.56
C PRO A 12 -7.24 11.71 0.28
N ALA A 13 -7.33 13.02 0.47
CA ALA A 13 -6.18 13.92 0.36
C ALA A 13 -5.16 13.72 1.48
N THR A 14 -5.58 13.06 2.56
CA THR A 14 -4.76 12.77 3.75
C THR A 14 -4.36 11.30 3.78
N ALA A 15 -3.19 11.04 4.35
CA ALA A 15 -2.76 9.67 4.66
C ALA A 15 -3.76 9.01 5.61
N PHE A 16 -3.99 7.72 5.41
CA PHE A 16 -4.88 6.92 6.26
C PHE A 16 -4.26 5.56 6.56
N GLU A 17 -4.66 4.98 7.68
CA GLU A 17 -4.24 3.64 8.07
C GLU A 17 -5.17 2.60 7.46
N ALA A 18 -4.58 1.57 6.85
CA ALA A 18 -5.28 0.41 6.31
C ALA A 18 -4.34 -0.80 6.28
N ASP A 19 -4.92 -1.98 6.19
CA ASP A 19 -4.18 -3.22 6.06
C ASP A 19 -3.80 -3.45 4.60
N ALA A 20 -2.53 -3.67 4.33
CA ALA A 20 -2.05 -3.95 2.98
C ALA A 20 -1.59 -5.41 2.86
N VAL A 21 -2.04 -6.07 1.78
CA VAL A 21 -1.68 -7.44 1.43
C VAL A 21 -0.94 -7.43 0.10
N VAL A 22 0.32 -7.87 0.11
CA VAL A 22 1.24 -7.79 -1.04
C VAL A 22 1.45 -9.14 -1.76
N ARG A 23 1.02 -10.23 -1.12
CA ARG A 23 1.15 -11.59 -1.66
C ARG A 23 -0.19 -12.30 -1.64
N TYR A 24 -0.41 -13.18 -2.61
CA TYR A 24 -1.56 -14.09 -2.60
C TYR A 24 -1.52 -14.92 -1.30
N ARG A 25 -2.57 -14.83 -0.48
CA ARG A 25 -2.65 -15.42 0.87
C ARG A 25 -1.61 -14.86 1.86
N GLY A 26 -1.23 -13.59 1.66
CA GLY A 26 -0.46 -12.82 2.64
C GLY A 26 -1.26 -12.52 3.89
N ALA A 27 -0.56 -12.34 5.01
CA ALA A 27 -1.18 -11.74 6.17
C ALA A 27 -1.41 -10.25 5.88
N PRO A 28 -2.60 -9.70 6.18
CA PRO A 28 -2.80 -8.26 6.22
C PRO A 28 -1.78 -7.65 7.18
N SER A 29 -1.05 -6.66 6.70
CA SER A 29 -0.07 -5.93 7.50
C SER A 29 -0.51 -4.48 7.60
N PRO A 30 -0.57 -3.91 8.82
CA PRO A 30 -0.97 -2.53 9.01
C PRO A 30 0.02 -1.61 8.30
N ALA A 31 -0.51 -0.72 7.48
CA ALA A 31 0.26 0.23 6.71
C ALA A 31 -0.42 1.60 6.68
N SER A 32 0.39 2.64 6.55
CA SER A 32 -0.05 3.99 6.23
C SER A 32 -0.04 4.18 4.72
N ILE A 33 -1.21 4.51 4.17
CA ILE A 33 -1.42 4.71 2.74
C ILE A 33 -1.51 6.21 2.50
N THR A 34 -0.65 6.70 1.62
CA THR A 34 -0.65 8.08 1.15
C THR A 34 -0.89 8.09 -0.34
N LEU A 35 -1.99 8.73 -0.75
CA LEU A 35 -2.38 8.85 -2.15
C LEU A 35 -2.08 10.28 -2.62
N PRO A 36 -1.14 10.51 -3.54
CA PRO A 36 -0.95 11.82 -4.12
C PRO A 36 -2.20 12.28 -4.88
N PRO A 37 -2.51 13.59 -4.85
CA PRO A 37 -3.55 14.15 -5.70
C PRO A 37 -3.22 13.88 -7.17
N ALA A 38 -4.26 13.68 -7.98
CA ALA A 38 -4.21 13.36 -9.42
C ALA A 38 -3.86 11.91 -9.80
N GLY A 39 -3.95 10.94 -8.89
CA GLY A 39 -3.89 9.51 -9.26
C GLY A 39 -2.51 9.05 -9.76
N ALA A 40 -1.45 9.81 -9.45
CA ALA A 40 -0.07 9.50 -9.87
C ALA A 40 0.52 8.24 -9.20
N GLY A 41 -0.24 7.59 -8.32
CA GLY A 41 0.12 6.34 -7.68
C GLY A 41 -0.40 6.25 -6.24
N ALA A 42 0.15 5.29 -5.50
CA ALA A 42 -0.05 5.15 -4.06
C ALA A 42 1.27 4.84 -3.37
N THR A 43 1.53 5.51 -2.26
CA THR A 43 2.63 5.21 -1.34
C THR A 43 2.06 4.41 -0.18
N VAL A 44 2.65 3.25 0.08
CA VAL A 44 2.24 2.36 1.19
C VAL A 44 3.45 2.15 2.08
N ALA A 45 3.35 2.61 3.32
CA ALA A 45 4.40 2.50 4.33
C ALA A 45 3.94 1.50 5.40
N PHE A 46 4.59 0.34 5.47
CA PHE A 46 4.28 -0.68 6.48
C PHE A 46 4.87 -0.29 7.83
N THR A 47 4.11 -0.51 8.90
CA THR A 47 4.60 -0.30 10.26
C THR A 47 5.31 -1.57 10.74
N GLY A 48 6.65 -1.54 10.81
CA GLY A 48 7.50 -2.68 11.23
C GLY A 48 8.18 -3.41 10.07
N ASP A 49 8.53 -4.70 10.25
CA ASP A 49 9.23 -5.52 9.25
C ASP A 49 8.45 -5.68 7.93
N GLY A 50 7.15 -5.44 7.94
CA GLY A 50 6.28 -5.51 6.77
C GLY A 50 6.35 -6.85 6.01
N PRO A 51 5.52 -7.01 4.98
CA PRO A 51 5.68 -8.10 4.03
C PRO A 51 6.79 -7.77 3.03
N ILE A 52 7.53 -8.79 2.57
CA ILE A 52 8.45 -8.64 1.44
C ILE A 52 7.62 -8.28 0.20
N ALA A 53 7.84 -7.06 -0.28
CA ALA A 53 7.26 -6.53 -1.50
C ALA A 53 8.29 -6.59 -2.63
N SER A 54 7.85 -6.93 -3.83
CA SER A 54 8.66 -6.94 -5.06
C SER A 54 7.95 -6.18 -6.19
N PRO A 55 8.70 -5.45 -7.03
CA PRO A 55 8.15 -4.87 -8.26
C PRO A 55 7.42 -5.93 -9.10
N GLY A 56 6.24 -5.60 -9.60
CA GLY A 56 5.36 -6.50 -10.35
C GLY A 56 4.38 -7.30 -9.50
N GLN A 57 4.49 -7.29 -8.16
CA GLN A 57 3.45 -7.88 -7.31
C GLN A 57 2.22 -6.98 -7.22
N ALA A 58 1.05 -7.60 -7.07
CA ALA A 58 -0.19 -6.91 -6.77
C ALA A 58 -0.24 -6.59 -5.27
N ILE A 59 -0.72 -5.38 -4.95
CA ILE A 59 -1.02 -4.95 -3.59
C ILE A 59 -2.51 -4.66 -3.49
N VAL A 60 -3.12 -5.14 -2.42
CA VAL A 60 -4.54 -4.92 -2.11
C VAL A 60 -4.65 -4.31 -0.73
N LEU A 61 -5.48 -3.28 -0.60
CA LEU A 61 -5.79 -2.62 0.65
C LEU A 61 -7.11 -3.11 1.22
N TYR A 62 -7.10 -3.34 2.52
CA TYR A 62 -8.22 -3.78 3.31
C TYR A 62 -8.43 -2.83 4.49
N ARG A 63 -9.69 -2.69 4.91
CA ARG A 63 -10.06 -2.05 6.17
C ARG A 63 -10.98 -3.01 6.91
N GLY A 64 -10.39 -3.81 7.79
CA GLY A 64 -11.10 -4.95 8.39
C GLY A 64 -11.43 -5.98 7.31
N ASP A 65 -12.72 -6.13 6.99
CA ASP A 65 -13.21 -7.09 5.98
C ASP A 65 -13.50 -6.41 4.62
N GLU A 66 -13.44 -5.08 4.55
CA GLU A 66 -13.74 -4.32 3.33
C GLU A 66 -12.48 -4.16 2.47
N VAL A 67 -12.61 -4.41 1.16
CA VAL A 67 -11.56 -4.10 0.18
C VAL A 67 -11.64 -2.62 -0.19
N LEU A 68 -10.61 -1.85 0.14
CA LEU A 68 -10.54 -0.43 -0.23
C LEU A 68 -10.11 -0.25 -1.68
N GLY A 69 -9.23 -1.13 -2.17
CA GLY A 69 -8.67 -1.01 -3.50
C GLY A 69 -7.39 -1.81 -3.69
N GLY A 70 -6.72 -1.58 -4.81
CA GLY A 70 -5.46 -2.24 -5.09
C GLY A 70 -4.75 -1.67 -6.31
N GLY A 71 -3.52 -2.12 -6.51
CA GLY A 71 -2.71 -1.74 -7.66
C GLY A 71 -1.47 -2.62 -7.78
N THR A 72 -0.56 -2.22 -8.67
CA THR A 72 0.67 -2.97 -8.92
C THR A 72 1.86 -2.24 -8.34
N ILE A 73 2.72 -2.96 -7.62
CA ILE A 73 3.94 -2.39 -7.06
C ILE A 73 4.92 -2.11 -8.19
N ARG A 74 5.27 -0.84 -8.39
CA ARG A 74 6.31 -0.41 -9.35
C ARG A 74 7.72 -0.53 -8.78
N GLY A 75 7.84 -0.24 -7.49
CA GLY A 75 9.12 -0.10 -6.80
C GLY A 75 8.91 -0.23 -5.32
N VAL A 76 9.93 -0.71 -4.64
CA VAL A 76 9.96 -0.87 -3.20
C VAL A 76 11.20 -0.15 -2.72
N THR A 77 11.01 0.81 -1.83
CA THR A 77 12.09 1.50 -1.15
C THR A 77 12.09 1.00 0.27
N THR A 78 13.07 0.17 0.60
CA THR A 78 13.38 -0.08 2.01
C THR A 78 14.09 1.17 2.51
N VAL A 79 13.55 1.82 3.53
CA VAL A 79 14.34 2.72 4.35
C VAL A 79 15.37 1.84 5.05
N ALA A 80 16.54 1.66 4.42
CA ALA A 80 17.67 1.08 5.11
C ALA A 80 17.91 1.96 6.31
N GLU A 81 17.82 1.38 7.51
CA GLU A 81 18.10 2.05 8.77
C GLU A 81 19.41 2.81 8.60
N SER A 82 19.32 4.13 8.64
CA SER A 82 20.49 5.00 8.61
C SER A 82 21.16 4.82 9.97
N ALA A 83 22.04 3.82 10.07
CA ALA A 83 22.89 3.65 11.23
C ALA A 83 23.90 4.81 11.28
N PRO A 84 24.19 5.35 12.48
CA PRO A 84 24.97 6.58 12.70
C PRO A 84 26.45 6.47 12.36
#